data_AF-X6LED2-F1
#
_entry.id   AF-X6LED2-F1
#
_cell.length_a   1.000
_cell.length_b   1.000
_cell.length_c   1.000
_cell.angle_alpha   90.00
_cell.angle_beta   90.00
_cell.angle_gamma   90.00
#
_symmetry.space_group_name_H-M   'P 1'
#
loop_
_entity.id
_entity.type
_entity.pdbx_description
1 polymer ?
#
loop_
_entity_poly.entity_id
_entity_poly.type
_entity_poly.pdbx_seq_one_letter_code
_entity_poly.pdbx_strand_id
1 'polypeptide(L)'
;MISSFDPYYSNAINFVSQIRKVMKRLCENAAPSKQSYTCYLSGGSINEVDLVNVIFAQFPWVLLTIVVIVFCVMGLFFQSAFVPLRLFATIALPLTFVYGFSISVYQKGLLDGLHWDAVANTQGLFWLSPIMTVTILIGLALDYDVFLFARVYEYRVHGIPTREAIVRVVAVLVDTFIIRTLLVPAVLAMAKFITQYLSTF
;
A
#
# COMPACT_ATOMS: atom_id res chain seq x y z
N MET A 1 -32.52 16.51 0.97
CA MET A 1 -32.34 15.20 0.30
C MET A 1 -30.85 15.05 0.05
N ILE A 2 -30.12 14.42 1.00
CA ILE A 2 -28.68 14.20 0.84
C ILE A 2 -28.56 13.01 -0.10
N SER A 3 -27.96 13.24 -1.27
CA SER A 3 -27.78 12.21 -2.30
C SER A 3 -27.01 11.02 -1.71
N SER A 4 -27.47 9.80 -1.99
CA SER A 4 -26.78 8.53 -1.64
C SER A 4 -25.50 8.29 -2.46
N PHE A 5 -24.94 9.37 -3.02
CA PHE A 5 -23.81 9.35 -3.93
C PHE A 5 -22.51 9.49 -3.14
N ASP A 6 -21.71 8.43 -3.12
CA ASP A 6 -20.39 8.44 -2.53
C ASP A 6 -19.41 9.19 -3.46
N PRO A 7 -18.87 10.35 -3.04
CA PRO A 7 -17.96 11.15 -3.85
C PRO A 7 -16.53 10.58 -3.95
N TYR A 8 -16.20 9.51 -3.23
CA TYR A 8 -14.83 8.96 -3.12
C TYR A 8 -14.59 7.71 -3.97
N TYR A 9 -15.61 7.20 -4.65
CA TYR A 9 -15.56 5.91 -5.32
C TYR A 9 -15.69 6.00 -6.86
N SER A 10 -15.66 4.85 -7.54
CA SER A 10 -15.66 4.75 -9.02
C SER A 10 -16.82 5.49 -9.70
N ASN A 11 -17.97 5.58 -9.05
CA ASN A 11 -19.14 6.31 -9.55
C ASN A 11 -18.89 7.83 -9.63
N ALA A 12 -18.13 8.40 -8.68
CA ALA A 12 -17.72 9.80 -8.70
C ALA A 12 -16.79 10.11 -9.86
N ILE A 13 -15.83 9.22 -10.14
CA ILE A 13 -14.92 9.34 -11.28
C ILE A 13 -15.70 9.38 -12.61
N ASN A 14 -16.68 8.48 -12.76
CA ASN A 14 -17.52 8.43 -13.96
C ASN A 14 -18.38 9.69 -14.12
N PHE A 15 -18.97 10.17 -13.03
CA PHE A 15 -19.78 11.40 -13.02
C PHE A 15 -18.96 12.65 -13.36
N VAL A 16 -17.78 12.82 -12.75
CA VAL A 16 -16.87 13.93 -13.04
C VAL A 16 -16.41 13.87 -14.51
N SER A 17 -16.13 12.68 -15.04
CA SER A 17 -15.80 12.49 -16.46
C SER A 17 -16.94 12.91 -17.40
N GLN A 18 -18.19 12.61 -17.04
CA GLN A 18 -19.36 13.05 -17.81
C GLN A 18 -19.52 14.57 -17.79
N ILE A 19 -19.41 15.21 -16.61
CA ILE A 19 -19.47 16.67 -16.49
C ILE A 19 -18.36 17.33 -17.30
N ARG A 20 -17.13 16.80 -17.23
CA ARG A 20 -15.98 17.32 -17.99
C ARG A 20 -16.23 17.24 -19.51
N LYS A 21 -16.84 16.16 -20.01
CA LYS A 21 -17.23 16.02 -21.42
C LYS A 21 -18.30 17.04 -21.83
N VAL A 22 -19.33 17.24 -21.01
CA VAL A 22 -20.39 18.21 -21.29
C VAL A 22 -19.85 19.63 -21.27
N MET A 23 -19.05 19.99 -20.25
CA MET A 23 -18.42 21.31 -20.18
C MET A 23 -17.52 21.57 -21.39
N LYS A 24 -16.70 20.58 -21.80
CA LYS A 24 -15.82 20.76 -22.96
C LYS A 24 -16.61 21.06 -24.23
N ARG A 25 -17.71 20.34 -24.47
CA ARG A 25 -18.63 20.60 -25.61
C ARG A 25 -19.27 21.98 -25.52
N LEU A 26 -19.71 22.40 -24.33
CA LEU A 26 -20.30 23.73 -24.14
C LEU A 26 -19.27 24.83 -24.36
N CYS A 27 -18.03 24.65 -23.88
CA CYS A 27 -16.94 25.61 -24.05
C CYS A 27 -16.51 25.73 -25.52
N GLU A 28 -16.45 24.61 -26.25
CA GLU A 28 -16.17 24.58 -27.69
C GLU A 28 -17.29 25.25 -28.52
N ASN A 29 -18.55 24.98 -28.18
CA ASN A 29 -19.70 25.58 -28.88
C ASN A 29 -19.97 27.04 -28.51
N ALA A 30 -19.55 27.46 -27.32
CA ALA A 30 -19.70 28.84 -26.83
C ALA A 30 -18.56 29.77 -27.26
N ALA A 31 -17.61 29.29 -28.09
CA ALA A 31 -16.54 30.11 -28.64
C ALA A 31 -16.97 30.70 -30.01
N PRO A 32 -17.63 31.88 -30.07
CA PRO A 32 -17.82 32.56 -31.34
C PRO A 32 -16.44 32.88 -31.93
N SER A 33 -16.27 32.53 -33.20
CA SER A 33 -15.04 32.54 -33.97
C SER A 33 -14.10 33.73 -33.65
N LYS A 34 -13.05 33.46 -32.85
CA LYS A 34 -11.73 34.15 -32.73
C LYS A 34 -11.18 34.28 -31.30
N GLN A 35 -11.93 33.92 -30.25
CA GLN A 35 -11.40 33.88 -28.88
C GLN A 35 -11.35 32.45 -28.34
N SER A 36 -10.14 31.98 -28.00
CA SER A 36 -9.95 30.74 -27.26
C SER A 36 -10.27 30.96 -25.79
N TYR A 37 -11.41 30.46 -25.33
CA TYR A 37 -11.74 30.39 -23.91
C TYR A 37 -11.23 29.08 -23.32
N THR A 38 -10.50 29.16 -22.20
CA THR A 38 -10.12 27.99 -21.41
C THR A 38 -11.08 27.82 -20.25
N CYS A 39 -11.93 26.79 -20.31
CA CYS A 39 -12.84 26.46 -19.22
C CYS A 39 -12.17 25.52 -18.21
N TYR A 40 -12.28 25.84 -16.92
CA TYR A 40 -11.78 25.02 -15.81
C TYR A 40 -12.94 24.48 -14.98
N LEU A 41 -12.79 23.23 -14.51
CA LEU A 41 -13.73 22.58 -13.59
C LEU A 41 -13.06 22.48 -12.22
N SER A 42 -13.71 22.97 -11.17
CA SER A 42 -13.17 22.94 -9.81
C SER A 42 -14.26 22.59 -8.79
N GLY A 43 -13.87 21.96 -7.69
CA GLY A 43 -14.74 21.52 -6.60
C GLY A 43 -14.07 20.37 -5.82
N GLY A 44 -14.48 20.15 -4.56
CA GLY A 44 -13.84 19.16 -3.68
C GLY A 44 -13.69 17.77 -4.32
N SER A 45 -14.80 17.17 -4.77
CA SER A 45 -14.80 15.86 -5.42
C SER A 45 -14.05 15.84 -6.76
N ILE A 46 -14.03 16.96 -7.49
CA ILE A 46 -13.28 17.07 -8.76
C ILE A 46 -11.78 17.05 -8.47
N ASN A 47 -11.34 17.80 -7.46
CA ASN A 47 -9.94 17.86 -7.04
C ASN A 47 -9.45 16.48 -6.56
N GLU A 48 -10.29 15.73 -5.84
CA GLU A 48 -9.94 14.36 -5.42
C GLU A 48 -9.81 13.40 -6.59
N VAL A 49 -10.75 13.41 -7.54
CA VAL A 49 -10.66 12.58 -8.75
C VAL A 49 -9.42 12.94 -9.56
N ASP A 50 -9.09 14.23 -9.68
CA ASP A 50 -7.87 14.66 -10.36
C ASP A 50 -6.60 14.24 -9.59
N LEU A 51 -6.60 14.31 -8.26
CA LEU A 51 -5.50 13.82 -7.42
C LEU A 51 -5.28 12.32 -7.63
N VAL A 52 -6.35 11.52 -7.58
CA VAL A 52 -6.32 10.08 -7.86
C VAL A 52 -5.70 9.83 -9.24
N ASN A 53 -6.20 10.49 -10.28
CA ASN A 53 -5.70 10.30 -11.65
C ASN A 53 -4.21 10.65 -11.80
N VAL A 54 -3.78 11.77 -11.21
CA VAL A 54 -2.36 12.19 -11.25
C VAL A 54 -1.48 11.18 -10.52
N ILE A 55 -1.87 10.74 -9.33
CA ILE A 55 -1.09 9.78 -8.54
C ILE A 55 -1.00 8.44 -9.27
N PHE A 56 -2.12 7.89 -9.75
CA PHE A 56 -2.11 6.61 -10.47
C PHE A 56 -1.34 6.67 -11.80
N ALA A 57 -1.27 7.83 -12.46
CA ALA A 57 -0.44 8.00 -13.65
C ALA A 57 1.07 7.98 -13.32
N GLN A 58 1.47 8.48 -12.16
CA GLN A 58 2.86 8.52 -11.72
C GLN A 58 3.29 7.24 -10.98
N PHE A 59 2.36 6.53 -10.36
CA PHE A 59 2.64 5.37 -9.51
C PHE A 59 3.51 4.28 -10.19
N PRO A 60 3.28 3.88 -11.45
CA PRO A 60 4.15 2.92 -12.14
C PRO A 60 5.59 3.41 -12.29
N TRP A 61 5.78 4.71 -12.54
CA TRP A 61 7.11 5.31 -12.68
C TRP A 61 7.84 5.36 -11.34
N VAL A 62 7.13 5.71 -10.26
CA VAL A 62 7.67 5.68 -8.90
C VAL A 62 8.09 4.25 -8.53
N LEU A 63 7.22 3.27 -8.77
CA LEU A 63 7.50 1.86 -8.48
C LEU A 63 8.71 1.35 -9.28
N LEU A 64 8.76 1.65 -10.58
CA LEU A 64 9.90 1.28 -11.44
C LEU A 64 11.20 1.92 -10.93
N THR A 65 11.16 3.21 -10.58
CA THR A 65 12.34 3.93 -10.07
C THR A 65 12.85 3.31 -8.78
N ILE A 66 11.96 2.99 -7.83
CA ILE A 66 12.31 2.32 -6.58
C ILE A 66 12.94 0.95 -6.87
N VAL A 67 12.31 0.14 -7.73
CA VAL A 67 12.82 -1.19 -8.09
C VAL A 67 14.22 -1.09 -8.68
N VAL A 68 14.45 -0.18 -9.62
CA VAL A 68 15.77 0.01 -10.26
C VAL A 68 16.82 0.45 -9.25
N ILE A 69 16.53 1.48 -8.45
CA ILE A 69 17.47 1.99 -7.44
C ILE A 69 17.86 0.88 -6.47
N VAL A 70 16.87 0.17 -5.91
CA VAL A 70 17.10 -0.90 -4.95
C VAL A 70 17.87 -2.06 -5.57
N PHE A 71 17.53 -2.45 -6.80
CA PHE A 71 18.25 -3.50 -7.52
C PHE A 71 19.72 -3.11 -7.71
N CYS A 72 20.01 -1.87 -8.12
CA CYS A 72 21.37 -1.37 -8.29
C CYS A 72 22.13 -1.30 -6.96
N VAL A 73 21.54 -0.71 -5.92
CA VAL A 73 22.18 -0.57 -4.59
C VAL A 73 22.51 -1.94 -4.01
N MET A 74 21.54 -2.86 -4.00
CA MET A 74 21.75 -4.21 -3.47
C MET A 74 22.69 -5.03 -4.35
N GLY A 75 22.59 -4.91 -5.68
CA GLY A 75 23.49 -5.57 -6.61
C GLY A 75 24.95 -5.16 -6.41
N LEU A 76 25.20 -3.87 -6.16
CA LEU A 76 26.54 -3.35 -5.84
C LEU A 76 27.01 -3.79 -4.46
N PHE A 77 26.14 -3.70 -3.44
CA PHE A 77 26.49 -4.03 -2.06
C PHE A 77 26.81 -5.51 -1.88
N PHE A 78 26.05 -6.40 -2.52
CA PHE A 78 26.25 -7.85 -2.43
C PHE A 78 27.09 -8.43 -3.58
N GLN A 79 27.52 -7.58 -4.54
CA GLN A 79 28.23 -7.98 -5.75
C GLN A 79 27.56 -9.17 -6.47
N SER A 80 26.22 -9.24 -6.40
CA SER A 80 25.44 -10.36 -6.91
C SER A 80 24.08 -9.88 -7.39
N ALA A 81 23.70 -10.25 -8.61
CA ALA A 81 22.39 -9.95 -9.19
C ALA A 81 21.30 -10.92 -8.72
N PHE A 82 21.67 -12.09 -8.20
CA PHE A 82 20.69 -13.10 -7.76
C PHE A 82 20.06 -12.74 -6.41
N VAL A 83 20.84 -12.09 -5.54
CA VAL A 83 20.38 -11.61 -4.23
C VAL A 83 19.21 -10.61 -4.38
N PRO A 84 19.34 -9.48 -5.09
CA PRO A 84 18.23 -8.52 -5.23
C PRO A 84 17.01 -9.13 -5.91
N LEU A 85 17.19 -10.01 -6.91
CA LEU A 85 16.07 -10.68 -7.56
C LEU A 85 15.24 -11.51 -6.57
N ARG A 86 15.91 -12.26 -5.69
CA ARG A 86 15.24 -13.02 -4.62
C ARG A 86 14.49 -12.09 -3.67
N LEU A 87 15.08 -10.95 -3.29
CA LEU A 87 14.44 -9.96 -2.40
C LEU A 87 13.16 -9.39 -3.01
N PHE A 88 13.19 -9.06 -4.30
CA PHE A 88 11.98 -8.61 -5.00
C PHE A 88 10.89 -9.68 -5.00
N ALA A 89 11.26 -10.95 -5.22
CA ALA A 89 10.30 -12.04 -5.20
C ALA A 89 9.65 -12.21 -3.82
N THR A 90 10.42 -12.09 -2.73
CA THR A 90 9.90 -12.22 -1.36
C THR A 90 8.99 -11.07 -0.93
N ILE A 91 9.09 -9.91 -1.57
CA ILE A 91 8.18 -8.78 -1.34
C ILE A 91 6.96 -8.87 -2.26
N ALA A 92 7.18 -9.05 -3.56
CA ALA A 92 6.13 -8.97 -4.57
C ALA A 92 5.11 -10.11 -4.49
N LEU A 93 5.56 -11.34 -4.20
CA LEU A 93 4.70 -12.52 -4.15
C LEU A 93 3.63 -12.44 -3.05
N PRO A 94 3.97 -12.23 -1.76
CA PRO A 94 2.95 -12.10 -0.72
C PRO A 94 2.09 -10.85 -0.91
N LEU A 95 2.66 -9.75 -1.38
CA LEU A 95 1.91 -8.51 -1.63
C LEU A 95 0.84 -8.71 -2.71
N THR A 96 1.21 -9.35 -3.82
CA THR A 96 0.29 -9.68 -4.91
C THR A 96 -0.78 -10.67 -4.44
N PHE A 97 -0.40 -11.66 -3.63
CA PHE A 97 -1.34 -12.62 -3.07
C PHE A 97 -2.37 -11.94 -2.15
N VAL A 98 -1.93 -11.12 -1.20
CA VAL A 98 -2.80 -10.41 -0.26
C VAL A 98 -3.74 -9.46 -1.02
N TYR A 99 -3.21 -8.61 -1.89
CA TYR A 99 -4.06 -7.69 -2.65
C TYR A 99 -4.99 -8.39 -3.64
N GLY A 100 -4.51 -9.45 -4.31
CA GLY A 100 -5.35 -10.26 -5.19
C GLY A 100 -6.50 -10.92 -4.44
N PHE A 101 -6.23 -11.43 -3.24
CA PHE A 101 -7.26 -11.97 -2.36
C PHE A 101 -8.20 -10.87 -1.85
N SER A 102 -7.69 -9.72 -1.38
CA SER A 102 -8.49 -8.59 -0.92
C SER A 102 -9.42 -8.05 -2.01
N ILE A 103 -8.95 -7.92 -3.25
CA ILE A 103 -9.80 -7.54 -4.39
C ILE A 103 -10.90 -8.58 -4.62
N SER A 104 -10.57 -9.87 -4.53
CA SER A 104 -11.54 -10.95 -4.72
C SER A 104 -12.62 -10.95 -3.64
N VAL A 105 -12.26 -10.67 -2.39
CA VAL A 105 -13.21 -10.57 -1.28
C VAL A 105 -14.04 -9.29 -1.38
N TYR A 106 -13.40 -8.13 -1.44
CA TYR A 106 -14.08 -6.83 -1.25
C TYR A 106 -14.63 -6.21 -2.54
N GLN A 107 -14.11 -6.55 -3.71
CA GLN A 107 -14.60 -6.01 -4.98
C GLN A 107 -15.41 -7.03 -5.79
N LYS A 108 -15.05 -8.32 -5.73
CA LYS A 108 -15.75 -9.39 -6.47
C LYS A 108 -16.77 -10.16 -5.63
N GLY A 109 -16.88 -9.89 -4.33
CA GLY A 109 -17.89 -10.50 -3.47
C GLY A 109 -17.69 -12.01 -3.24
N LEU A 110 -16.44 -12.51 -3.26
CA LEU A 110 -16.15 -13.94 -3.13
C LEU A 110 -16.78 -14.57 -1.85
N LEU A 111 -16.93 -13.78 -0.79
CA LEU A 111 -17.46 -14.20 0.50
C LEU A 111 -18.89 -13.71 0.76
N ASP A 112 -19.58 -13.13 -0.23
CA ASP A 112 -20.95 -12.62 -0.07
C ASP A 112 -21.95 -13.72 0.32
N GLY A 113 -21.66 -14.97 -0.04
CA GLY A 113 -22.47 -16.14 0.35
C GLY A 113 -22.40 -16.53 1.84
N LEU A 114 -21.45 -15.99 2.62
CA LEU A 114 -21.35 -16.27 4.06
C LEU A 114 -22.31 -15.41 4.91
N HIS A 115 -22.98 -14.41 4.33
CA HIS A 115 -23.88 -13.50 5.04
C HIS A 115 -23.28 -12.87 6.31
N TRP A 116 -21.96 -12.68 6.35
CA TRP A 116 -21.30 -11.94 7.42
C TRP A 116 -21.45 -10.44 7.17
N ASP A 117 -22.11 -9.72 8.07
CA ASP A 117 -22.32 -8.27 7.99
C ASP A 117 -21.01 -7.47 7.82
N ALA A 118 -19.89 -7.99 8.31
CA ALA A 118 -18.57 -7.37 8.18
C ALA A 118 -17.97 -7.44 6.76
N VAL A 119 -18.52 -8.30 5.89
CA VAL A 119 -18.04 -8.52 4.52
C VAL A 119 -19.12 -8.18 3.48
N ALA A 120 -20.40 -8.33 3.86
CA ALA A 120 -21.54 -7.96 3.04
C ALA A 120 -21.59 -6.43 2.80
N ASN A 121 -21.85 -6.02 1.56
CA ASN A 121 -21.96 -4.62 1.13
C ASN A 121 -20.69 -3.76 1.29
N THR A 122 -19.50 -4.35 1.22
CA THR A 122 -18.28 -3.54 1.20
C THR A 122 -18.21 -2.78 -0.13
N GLN A 123 -18.12 -1.45 -0.11
CA GLN A 123 -17.96 -0.62 -1.32
C GLN A 123 -16.54 -0.71 -1.91
N GLY A 124 -15.87 -1.87 -1.82
CA GLY A 124 -14.51 -2.08 -2.28
C GLY A 124 -13.41 -1.47 -1.42
N LEU A 125 -12.19 -1.44 -1.97
CA LEU A 125 -10.98 -0.96 -1.30
C LEU A 125 -10.80 0.54 -1.54
N PHE A 126 -10.44 1.28 -0.47
CA PHE A 126 -10.05 2.68 -0.59
C PHE A 126 -8.81 2.84 -1.48
N TRP A 127 -8.86 3.78 -2.43
CA TRP A 127 -7.86 3.91 -3.51
C TRP A 127 -6.43 4.15 -3.02
N LEU A 128 -6.27 4.80 -1.86
CA LEU A 128 -4.96 5.12 -1.29
C LEU A 128 -4.31 3.91 -0.58
N SER A 129 -5.12 2.94 -0.12
CA SER A 129 -4.65 1.76 0.61
C SER A 129 -3.54 0.97 -0.11
N PRO A 130 -3.70 0.57 -1.38
CA PRO A 130 -2.64 -0.13 -2.11
C PRO A 130 -1.39 0.74 -2.29
N ILE A 131 -1.55 2.03 -2.57
CA ILE A 131 -0.43 2.93 -2.82
C ILE A 131 0.44 3.08 -1.56
N MET A 132 -0.20 3.36 -0.42
CA MET A 132 0.51 3.55 0.86
C MET A 132 1.15 2.25 1.32
N THR A 133 0.40 1.16 1.33
CA THR A 133 0.90 -0.13 1.84
C THR A 133 2.04 -0.67 0.97
N VAL A 134 1.93 -0.61 -0.36
CA VAL A 134 3.03 -1.02 -1.25
C VAL A 134 4.27 -0.19 -0.97
N THR A 135 4.13 1.14 -0.85
CA THR A 135 5.26 2.05 -0.61
C THR A 135 5.93 1.77 0.75
N ILE A 136 5.14 1.68 1.81
CA ILE A 136 5.64 1.44 3.17
C ILE A 136 6.26 0.05 3.29
N LEU A 137 5.60 -1.00 2.76
CA LEU A 137 6.11 -2.36 2.85
C LEU A 137 7.40 -2.54 2.05
N ILE A 138 7.52 -1.93 0.86
CA ILE A 138 8.78 -1.97 0.12
C ILE A 138 9.90 -1.32 0.95
N GLY A 139 9.67 -0.13 1.51
CA GLY A 139 10.68 0.54 2.35
C GLY A 139 11.10 -0.29 3.57
N LEU A 140 10.12 -0.73 4.36
CA LEU A 140 10.39 -1.53 5.56
C LEU A 140 11.02 -2.87 5.25
N ALA A 141 10.50 -3.61 4.25
CA ALA A 141 11.00 -4.94 3.93
C ALA A 141 12.46 -4.89 3.45
N LEU A 142 12.82 -3.90 2.64
CA LEU A 142 14.18 -3.73 2.18
C LEU A 142 15.15 -3.41 3.32
N ASP A 143 14.74 -2.55 4.25
CA ASP A 143 15.53 -2.25 5.45
C ASP A 143 15.76 -3.52 6.30
N TYR A 144 14.72 -4.32 6.48
CA TYR A 144 14.82 -5.59 7.21
C TYR A 144 15.69 -6.60 6.50
N ASP A 145 15.55 -6.77 5.19
CA ASP A 145 16.30 -7.74 4.41
C ASP A 145 17.81 -7.42 4.44
N VAL A 146 18.16 -6.14 4.31
CA VAL A 146 19.56 -5.68 4.43
C VAL A 146 20.10 -5.95 5.82
N PHE A 147 19.36 -5.58 6.86
CA PHE A 147 19.81 -5.78 8.24
C PHE A 147 19.99 -7.26 8.58
N LEU A 148 19.00 -8.08 8.24
CA LEU A 148 19.03 -9.52 8.49
C LEU A 148 20.18 -10.17 7.74
N PHE A 149 20.37 -9.81 6.47
CA PHE A 149 21.47 -10.33 5.68
C PHE A 149 22.82 -9.90 6.24
N ALA A 150 23.00 -8.63 6.60
CA ALA A 150 24.25 -8.12 7.16
C ALA A 150 24.64 -8.89 8.43
N ARG A 151 23.67 -9.21 9.30
CA ARG A 151 23.91 -10.02 10.51
C ARG A 151 24.24 -11.48 10.20
N VAL A 152 23.56 -12.09 9.23
CA VAL A 152 23.91 -13.45 8.79
C VAL A 152 25.33 -13.47 8.22
N TYR A 153 25.68 -12.46 7.42
CA TYR A 153 27.00 -12.32 6.82
C TYR A 153 28.09 -12.18 7.89
N GLU A 154 27.88 -11.35 8.91
CA GLU A 154 28.80 -11.20 10.04
C GLU A 154 29.12 -12.55 10.71
N TYR A 155 28.09 -13.35 11.03
CA TYR A 155 28.30 -14.68 11.61
C TYR A 155 29.03 -15.64 10.67
N ARG A 156 28.77 -15.55 9.35
CA ARG A 156 29.49 -16.36 8.34
C ARG A 156 30.97 -16.00 8.29
N VAL A 157 31.32 -14.71 8.34
CA VAL A 157 32.71 -14.23 8.36
C VAL A 157 33.44 -14.72 9.62
N HIS A 158 32.74 -14.87 10.75
CA HIS A 158 33.28 -15.45 11.99
C HIS A 158 33.33 -16.99 11.99
N GLY A 159 33.09 -17.65 10.84
CA GLY A 159 33.23 -19.10 10.70
C GLY A 159 32.00 -19.92 11.09
N ILE A 160 30.87 -19.29 11.42
CA ILE A 160 29.64 -20.02 11.75
C ILE A 160 29.01 -20.61 10.48
N PRO A 161 28.59 -21.88 10.47
CA PRO A 161 27.90 -22.47 9.32
C PRO A 161 26.58 -21.75 9.03
N THR A 162 26.21 -21.63 7.75
CA THR A 162 25.07 -20.80 7.29
C THR A 162 23.77 -21.10 8.02
N ARG A 163 23.47 -22.39 8.22
CA ARG A 163 22.23 -22.80 8.87
C ARG A 163 22.17 -22.33 10.33
N GLU A 164 23.27 -22.45 11.06
CA GLU A 164 23.34 -21.98 12.45
C GLU A 164 23.32 -20.45 12.54
N ALA A 165 24.00 -19.76 11.63
CA ALA A 165 23.98 -18.31 11.55
C ALA A 165 22.53 -17.79 11.36
N ILE A 166 21.77 -18.36 10.43
CA ILE A 166 20.37 -17.99 10.19
C ILE A 166 19.52 -18.24 11.45
N VAL A 167 19.62 -19.43 12.05
CA VAL A 167 18.83 -19.78 13.25
C VAL A 167 19.13 -18.81 14.40
N ARG A 168 20.40 -18.47 14.62
CA ARG A 168 20.81 -17.55 15.69
C ARG A 168 20.31 -16.12 15.43
N VAL A 169 20.42 -15.61 14.21
CA VAL A 169 19.89 -14.28 13.84
C VAL A 169 18.37 -14.22 14.05
N VAL A 170 17.65 -15.22 13.56
CA VAL A 170 16.18 -15.28 13.71
C VAL A 170 15.77 -15.38 15.18
N ALA A 171 16.45 -16.20 15.98
CA ALA A 171 16.16 -16.33 17.41
C ALA A 171 16.33 -15.00 18.16
N VAL A 172 17.41 -14.26 17.89
CA VAL A 172 17.68 -12.96 18.52
C VAL A 172 16.65 -11.91 18.09
N LEU A 173 16.29 -11.90 16.80
CA LEU A 173 15.27 -10.98 16.27
C LEU A 173 13.90 -11.24 16.91
N VAL A 174 13.48 -12.50 17.01
CA VAL A 174 12.18 -12.84 17.61
C VAL A 174 12.14 -12.46 19.10
N ASP A 175 13.18 -12.78 19.87
CA ASP A 175 13.22 -12.42 21.30
C ASP A 175 13.21 -10.91 21.51
N THR A 176 14.07 -10.19 20.80
CA THR A 176 14.28 -8.76 21.03
C THR A 176 13.13 -7.92 20.48
N PHE A 177 12.78 -8.12 19.21
CA PHE A 177 11.80 -7.26 18.53
C PHE A 177 10.36 -7.68 18.80
N ILE A 178 10.05 -8.96 18.65
CA ILE A 178 8.65 -9.42 18.75
C ILE A 178 8.25 -9.49 20.21
N ILE A 179 9.02 -10.20 21.05
CA ILE A 179 8.61 -10.42 22.44
C ILE A 179 8.81 -9.14 23.26
N ARG A 180 10.05 -8.64 23.35
CA ARG A 180 10.37 -7.53 24.27
C ARG A 180 9.86 -6.16 23.80
N THR A 181 9.98 -5.85 22.51
CA THR A 181 9.62 -4.50 22.01
C THR A 181 8.15 -4.37 21.64
N LEU A 182 7.55 -5.37 20.99
CA LEU A 182 6.19 -5.25 20.47
C LEU A 182 5.14 -5.89 21.38
N LEU A 183 5.29 -7.18 21.67
CA LEU A 183 4.24 -7.99 22.29
C LEU A 183 4.03 -7.61 23.76
N VAL A 184 5.10 -7.48 24.55
CA VAL A 184 4.98 -7.13 25.98
C VAL A 184 4.32 -5.76 26.19
N PRO A 185 4.73 -4.65 25.52
CA PRO A 185 4.06 -3.37 25.67
C PRO A 185 2.62 -3.37 25.14
N ALA A 186 2.34 -4.06 24.02
CA ALA A 186 0.99 -4.15 23.49
C ALA A 186 0.03 -4.87 24.45
N VAL A 187 0.47 -6.00 25.03
CA VAL A 187 -0.32 -6.74 26.04
C VAL A 187 -0.53 -5.89 27.29
N LEU A 188 0.50 -5.18 27.77
CA LEU A 188 0.38 -4.30 28.93
C LEU A 188 -0.59 -3.13 28.65
N ALA A 189 -0.52 -2.53 27.46
CA ALA A 189 -1.42 -1.45 27.05
C ALA A 189 -2.87 -1.95 26.93
N MET A 190 -3.07 -3.14 26.37
CA MET A 190 -4.38 -3.79 26.27
C MET A 190 -4.96 -4.07 27.66
N ALA A 191 -4.14 -4.62 28.58
CA ALA A 191 -4.56 -4.85 29.96
C ALA A 191 -4.98 -3.53 30.63
N LYS A 192 -4.19 -2.46 30.49
CA LYS A 192 -4.56 -1.13 31.00
C LYS A 192 -5.85 -0.61 30.40
N PHE A 193 -6.05 -0.77 29.09
CA PHE A 193 -7.27 -0.36 28.41
C PHE A 193 -8.51 -1.08 28.95
N ILE A 194 -8.40 -2.40 29.18
CA ILE A 194 -9.48 -3.21 29.77
C ILE A 194 -9.77 -2.77 31.21
N THR A 195 -8.73 -2.57 32.04
CA THR A 195 -8.92 -2.09 33.43
C THR A 195 -9.60 -0.72 33.47
N GLN A 196 -9.21 0.19 32.57
CA GLN A 196 -9.81 1.53 32.50
C GLN A 196 -11.26 1.50 32.00
N TYR A 197 -11.59 0.60 31.08
CA TYR A 197 -12.97 0.38 30.63
C TYR A 197 -13.85 -0.16 31.77
N LEU A 198 -13.33 -1.14 32.54
CA LEU A 198 -14.05 -1.72 33.68
C LEU A 198 -14.23 -0.75 34.85
N SER A 199 -13.28 0.18 35.08
CA SER A 199 -13.39 1.19 36.14
C SER A 199 -14.33 2.36 35.82
N THR A 200 -14.84 2.43 34.59
CA THR A 200 -15.80 3.46 34.15
C THR A 200 -17.26 2.99 34.31
N PHE A 201 -17.47 1.74 34.72
CA PHE A 201 -18.74 1.17 35.19
C PHE A 201 -18.77 1.12 36.72
#